data_AF-A0A6P0V2Q1-F1
#
_entry.id   AF-A0A6P0V2Q1-F1
#
_cell.length_a   1.000
_cell.length_b   1.000
_cell.length_c   1.000
_cell.angle_alpha   90.00
_cell.angle_beta   90.00
_cell.angle_gamma   90.00
#
_symmetry.space_group_name_H-M   'P 1'
#
loop_
_entity.id
_entity.type
_entity.pdbx_description
1 polymer ?
#
loop_
_entity_poly.entity_id
_entity_poly.type
_entity_poly.pdbx_seq_one_letter_code
_entity_poly.pdbx_strand_id
1 'polypeptide(L)'
;MNILTVLKKISMVMAGAGFVALGTGGVAEATTTLTFDELPLQAVDDLSFKGVTFDFKLNNIDSTDASYNAFGPGIVNFVQDPSLEGNTAGTLTLNFDTFVSKLEFGVALNTNANTTPGFTVELFDLGFNSLGVTPVSTNPLVGFSEGLFSYFGAPVKQAVVNFDQTSATRFTLDNLIFQSPNVQPAKPIPVSIPEPASRLCFIVIAAFGGGSILKGRLQAKI
;
A
#
# COMPACT_ATOMS: atom_id res chain seq x y z
N MET A 1 0.84 24.24 65.54
CA MET A 1 1.69 23.14 65.05
C MET A 1 2.25 23.60 63.71
N ASN A 2 3.51 24.06 63.69
CA ASN A 2 4.07 24.89 62.62
C ASN A 2 4.87 24.08 61.59
N ILE A 3 4.78 24.56 60.35
CA ILE A 3 4.97 23.85 59.08
C ILE A 3 6.40 23.89 58.54
N LEU A 4 7.42 23.99 59.39
CA LEU A 4 8.71 24.52 58.95
C LEU A 4 9.95 23.71 59.38
N THR A 5 10.04 22.41 59.06
CA THR A 5 11.34 21.71 59.05
C THR A 5 11.30 20.41 58.22
N VAL A 6 11.53 20.46 56.90
CA VAL A 6 12.40 19.51 56.16
C VAL A 6 12.69 20.14 54.78
N LEU A 7 13.71 21.01 54.69
CA LEU A 7 14.31 21.37 53.41
C LEU A 7 15.81 21.14 53.52
N LYS A 8 16.20 19.88 53.30
CA LYS A 8 17.59 19.43 53.29
C LYS A 8 17.97 19.13 51.84
N LYS A 9 18.68 20.10 51.25
CA LYS A 9 19.71 19.95 50.22
C LYS A 9 19.44 18.97 49.07
N ILE A 10 19.04 19.50 47.90
CA ILE A 10 19.50 18.95 46.63
C ILE A 10 19.94 20.13 45.76
N SER A 11 21.26 20.40 45.79
CA SER A 11 21.92 21.19 44.76
C SER A 11 22.03 20.31 43.53
N MET A 12 21.20 20.53 42.51
CA MET A 12 21.34 19.86 41.22
C MET A 12 22.02 20.82 40.24
N VAL A 13 23.19 20.37 39.80
CA VAL A 13 24.07 21.01 38.83
C VAL A 13 23.33 21.10 37.49
N MET A 14 23.15 22.32 36.97
CA MET A 14 22.70 22.55 35.59
C MET A 14 23.91 22.38 34.66
N ALA A 15 24.23 21.14 34.33
CA ALA A 15 25.13 20.82 33.23
C ALA A 15 24.32 20.84 31.93
N GLY A 16 24.70 21.72 31.00
CA GLY A 16 24.08 21.84 29.69
C GLY A 16 24.17 20.54 28.92
N ALA A 17 23.03 19.90 28.69
CA ALA A 17 22.86 18.90 27.65
C ALA A 17 22.39 19.64 26.39
N GLY A 18 23.25 19.71 25.37
CA GLY A 18 22.84 20.11 24.03
C GLY A 18 21.72 19.19 23.56
N PHE A 19 20.55 19.76 23.31
CA PHE A 19 19.46 19.08 22.63
C PHE A 19 19.93 18.84 21.19
N VAL A 20 20.37 17.62 20.90
CA VAL A 20 20.47 17.14 19.52
C VAL A 20 19.04 16.92 19.05
N ALA A 21 18.50 17.89 18.31
CA ALA A 21 17.25 17.70 17.58
C ALA A 21 17.50 16.65 16.50
N LEU A 22 17.14 15.41 16.78
CA LEU A 22 16.94 14.41 15.74
C LEU A 22 15.77 14.91 14.89
N GLY A 23 16.08 15.45 13.71
CA GLY A 23 15.05 15.76 12.72
C GLY A 23 14.32 14.46 12.40
N THR A 24 13.06 14.35 12.82
CA THR A 24 12.17 13.29 12.36
C THR A 24 11.92 13.55 10.88
N GLY A 25 12.73 12.96 10.01
CA GLY A 25 12.44 12.88 8.59
C GLY A 25 11.09 12.18 8.46
N GLY A 26 10.05 12.93 8.11
CA GLY A 26 8.75 12.34 7.79
C GLY A 26 8.95 11.34 6.66
N VAL A 27 8.46 10.12 6.83
CA VAL A 27 8.37 9.17 5.74
C VAL A 27 7.36 9.76 4.75
N ALA A 28 7.77 10.01 3.52
CA ALA A 28 6.82 10.42 2.49
C ALA A 28 5.80 9.28 2.31
N GLU A 29 4.52 9.59 2.13
CA GLU A 29 3.47 8.59 1.88
C GLU A 29 3.10 8.62 0.39
N ALA A 30 2.85 7.44 -0.18
CA ALA A 30 2.33 7.26 -1.53
C ALA A 30 0.84 6.92 -1.45
N THR A 31 0.01 7.60 -2.24
CA THR A 31 -1.43 7.30 -2.35
C THR A 31 -1.66 6.38 -3.54
N THR A 32 -2.34 5.27 -3.30
CA THR A 32 -2.84 4.36 -4.33
C THR A 32 -4.36 4.48 -4.39
N THR A 33 -4.90 4.46 -5.60
CA THR A 33 -6.34 4.40 -5.88
C THR A 33 -6.62 3.25 -6.84
N LEU A 34 -7.62 2.44 -6.52
CA LEU A 34 -8.20 1.42 -7.38
C LEU A 34 -9.65 1.77 -7.68
N THR A 35 -9.96 1.86 -8.98
CA THR A 35 -11.29 2.13 -9.55
C THR A 35 -11.91 0.88 -10.18
N PHE A 36 -11.26 -0.28 -9.99
CA PHE A 36 -11.70 -1.59 -10.45
C PHE A 36 -11.89 -1.76 -11.97
N ASP A 37 -11.37 -0.84 -12.78
CA ASP A 37 -11.32 -0.89 -14.24
C ASP A 37 -9.91 -1.22 -14.78
N GLU A 38 -8.91 -1.34 -13.90
CA GLU A 38 -7.52 -1.51 -14.31
C GLU A 38 -7.14 -2.93 -14.75
N LEU A 39 -7.95 -3.92 -14.39
CA LEU A 39 -7.76 -5.32 -14.73
C LEU A 39 -8.99 -5.87 -15.47
N PRO A 40 -8.85 -6.90 -16.32
CA PRO A 40 -10.00 -7.59 -16.90
C PRO A 40 -10.89 -8.23 -15.82
N LEU A 41 -12.16 -8.50 -16.17
CA LEU A 41 -13.09 -9.26 -15.34
C LEU A 41 -12.48 -10.60 -14.92
N GLN A 42 -12.29 -10.77 -13.61
CA GLN A 42 -11.73 -11.98 -13.01
C GLN A 42 -12.10 -12.04 -11.52
N ALA A 43 -12.05 -13.24 -10.94
CA ALA A 43 -12.24 -13.41 -9.49
C ALA A 43 -11.15 -12.66 -8.72
N VAL A 44 -11.51 -12.09 -7.56
CA VAL A 44 -10.55 -11.37 -6.70
C VAL A 44 -9.87 -12.26 -5.66
N ASP A 45 -10.33 -13.49 -5.48
CA ASP A 45 -9.74 -14.40 -4.50
C ASP A 45 -8.26 -14.69 -4.84
N ASP A 46 -7.37 -14.48 -3.86
CA ASP A 46 -5.92 -14.47 -3.99
C ASP A 46 -5.33 -13.48 -5.04
N LEU A 47 -6.12 -12.53 -5.54
CA LEU A 47 -5.65 -11.53 -6.49
C LEU A 47 -4.80 -10.46 -5.80
N SER A 48 -3.52 -10.37 -6.14
CA SER A 48 -2.64 -9.26 -5.71
C SER A 48 -2.51 -8.19 -6.78
N PHE A 49 -2.80 -6.94 -6.45
CA PHE A 49 -2.65 -5.81 -7.35
C PHE A 49 -2.29 -4.51 -6.62
N LYS A 50 -1.30 -3.76 -7.15
CA LYS A 50 -0.87 -2.44 -6.65
C LYS A 50 -0.66 -2.34 -5.12
N GLY A 51 -0.19 -3.41 -4.47
CA GLY A 51 0.13 -3.39 -3.04
C GLY A 51 -0.99 -3.85 -2.11
N VAL A 52 -2.09 -4.38 -2.65
CA VAL A 52 -3.14 -5.07 -1.88
C VAL A 52 -3.42 -6.44 -2.49
N THR A 53 -3.65 -7.42 -1.62
CA THR A 53 -4.12 -8.76 -1.98
C THR A 53 -5.53 -8.93 -1.45
N PHE A 54 -6.44 -9.31 -2.33
CA PHE A 54 -7.83 -9.59 -2.00
C PHE A 54 -7.99 -11.08 -1.67
N ASP A 55 -8.80 -11.39 -0.67
CA ASP A 55 -9.22 -12.75 -0.33
C ASP A 55 -10.73 -12.70 -0.06
N PHE A 56 -11.48 -13.62 -0.66
CA PHE A 56 -12.93 -13.64 -0.54
C PHE A 56 -13.42 -15.03 -0.16
N LYS A 57 -14.08 -15.11 1.00
CA LYS A 57 -14.57 -16.38 1.53
C LYS A 57 -16.07 -16.35 1.72
N LEU A 58 -16.74 -17.44 1.33
CA LEU A 58 -18.11 -17.74 1.72
C LEU A 58 -18.09 -18.84 2.79
N ASN A 59 -18.64 -18.55 3.98
CA ASN A 59 -18.61 -19.48 5.11
C ASN A 59 -17.19 -20.01 5.43
N ASN A 60 -16.19 -19.12 5.41
CA ASN A 60 -14.76 -19.42 5.58
C ASN A 60 -14.15 -20.36 4.53
N ILE A 61 -14.77 -20.50 3.35
CA ILE A 61 -14.23 -21.24 2.22
C ILE A 61 -13.96 -20.27 1.07
N ASP A 62 -12.77 -20.35 0.51
CA ASP A 62 -12.31 -19.60 -0.67
C ASP A 62 -13.34 -19.66 -1.80
N SER A 63 -13.63 -18.50 -2.41
CA SER A 63 -14.74 -18.36 -3.34
C SER A 63 -14.42 -17.39 -4.46
N THR A 64 -14.72 -17.80 -5.69
CA THR A 64 -14.58 -16.99 -6.89
C THR A 64 -15.78 -16.06 -7.15
N ASP A 65 -16.72 -15.96 -6.20
CA ASP A 65 -17.99 -15.23 -6.40
C ASP A 65 -17.83 -13.70 -6.33
N ALA A 66 -16.72 -13.21 -5.75
CA ALA A 66 -16.34 -11.81 -5.85
C ALA A 66 -15.42 -11.57 -7.05
N SER A 67 -15.71 -10.56 -7.88
CA SER A 67 -15.01 -10.30 -9.14
C SER A 67 -14.61 -8.83 -9.30
N TYR A 68 -13.41 -8.61 -9.87
CA TYR A 68 -12.88 -7.33 -10.32
C TYR A 68 -13.57 -6.92 -11.64
N ASN A 69 -13.67 -5.62 -11.95
CA ASN A 69 -14.23 -5.12 -13.22
C ASN A 69 -15.63 -5.70 -13.52
N ALA A 70 -16.45 -5.77 -12.47
CA ALA A 70 -17.85 -6.14 -12.51
C ALA A 70 -18.74 -4.90 -12.53
N PHE A 71 -20.05 -5.08 -12.40
CA PHE A 71 -21.04 -4.01 -12.51
C PHE A 71 -22.07 -4.11 -11.39
N GLY A 72 -22.55 -2.98 -10.88
CA GLY A 72 -23.65 -2.91 -9.93
C GLY A 72 -24.54 -1.70 -10.18
N PRO A 73 -24.44 -0.62 -9.37
CA PRO A 73 -25.40 0.49 -9.41
C PRO A 73 -25.23 1.45 -10.60
N GLY A 74 -24.27 1.23 -11.50
CA GLY A 74 -23.84 2.24 -12.46
C GLY A 74 -22.97 3.30 -11.78
N ILE A 75 -23.32 4.57 -11.92
CA ILE A 75 -22.56 5.70 -11.34
C ILE A 75 -23.40 6.32 -10.22
N VAL A 76 -22.97 6.13 -8.98
CA VAL A 76 -23.54 6.72 -7.77
C VAL A 76 -22.48 7.53 -7.01
N ASN A 77 -22.67 7.85 -5.72
CA ASN A 77 -21.85 8.88 -5.05
C ASN A 77 -20.44 8.39 -4.72
N PHE A 78 -20.31 7.15 -4.26
CA PHE A 78 -19.08 6.54 -3.74
C PHE A 78 -18.66 5.30 -4.55
N VAL A 79 -19.55 4.76 -5.38
CA VAL A 79 -19.32 3.63 -6.28
C VAL A 79 -19.62 4.01 -7.73
N GLN A 80 -18.70 3.67 -8.63
CA GLN A 80 -18.86 3.77 -10.07
C GLN A 80 -18.54 2.43 -10.73
N ASP A 81 -19.30 2.09 -11.76
CA ASP A 81 -18.99 0.92 -12.56
C ASP A 81 -17.92 1.23 -13.63
N PRO A 82 -16.96 0.33 -13.88
CA PRO A 82 -16.83 -1.00 -13.26
C PRO A 82 -16.40 -0.97 -11.79
N SER A 83 -16.90 -1.92 -11.00
CA SER A 83 -16.64 -2.04 -9.55
C SER A 83 -16.22 -3.46 -9.17
N LEU A 84 -15.77 -3.68 -7.93
CA LEU A 84 -15.67 -5.04 -7.37
C LEU A 84 -17.06 -5.46 -6.90
N GLU A 85 -17.56 -6.61 -7.36
CA GLU A 85 -18.90 -7.09 -7.03
C GLU A 85 -18.85 -8.50 -6.44
N GLY A 86 -19.69 -8.79 -5.44
CA GLY A 86 -19.70 -10.10 -4.77
C GLY A 86 -20.92 -10.35 -3.87
N ASN A 87 -21.01 -11.55 -3.29
CA ASN A 87 -22.09 -11.93 -2.38
C ASN A 87 -21.90 -11.38 -0.96
N THR A 88 -22.96 -10.79 -0.39
CA THR A 88 -22.96 -10.23 0.97
C THR A 88 -22.82 -11.27 2.08
N ALA A 89 -23.12 -12.54 1.80
CA ALA A 89 -22.88 -13.65 2.73
C ALA A 89 -21.38 -13.97 2.90
N GLY A 90 -20.51 -13.37 2.09
CA GLY A 90 -19.08 -13.55 2.16
C GLY A 90 -18.37 -12.49 3.00
N THR A 91 -17.10 -12.78 3.26
CA THR A 91 -16.16 -11.88 3.92
C THR A 91 -15.09 -11.49 2.91
N LEU A 92 -14.86 -10.19 2.73
CA LEU A 92 -13.79 -9.64 1.90
C LEU A 92 -12.62 -9.22 2.79
N THR A 93 -11.45 -9.78 2.56
CA THR A 93 -10.20 -9.42 3.23
C THR A 93 -9.32 -8.61 2.29
N LEU A 94 -8.84 -7.46 2.76
CA LEU A 94 -7.83 -6.64 2.09
C LEU A 94 -6.51 -6.79 2.86
N ASN A 95 -5.53 -7.46 2.28
CA ASN A 95 -4.19 -7.64 2.83
C ASN A 95 -3.22 -6.68 2.15
N PHE A 96 -2.69 -5.69 2.87
CA PHE A 96 -1.76 -4.72 2.29
C PHE A 96 -0.32 -5.24 2.35
N ASP A 97 0.47 -5.06 1.29
CA ASP A 97 1.87 -5.49 1.21
C ASP A 97 2.74 -4.78 2.26
N THR A 98 2.48 -3.48 2.45
CA THR A 98 3.03 -2.64 3.51
C THR A 98 1.89 -2.11 4.38
N PHE A 99 2.20 -1.57 5.56
CA PHE A 99 1.15 -0.98 6.38
C PHE A 99 0.60 0.29 5.71
N VAL A 100 -0.68 0.59 5.97
CA VAL A 100 -1.34 1.78 5.46
C VAL A 100 -1.80 2.69 6.61
N SER A 101 -1.69 4.00 6.41
CA SER A 101 -2.07 5.03 7.40
C SER A 101 -3.44 5.67 7.09
N LYS A 102 -3.88 5.56 5.84
CA LYS A 102 -5.20 5.95 5.33
C LYS A 102 -5.83 4.77 4.59
N LEU A 103 -7.14 4.57 4.78
CA LEU A 103 -7.95 3.63 4.01
C LEU A 103 -9.36 4.21 3.79
N GLU A 104 -9.83 4.22 2.56
CA GLU A 104 -11.15 4.74 2.19
C GLU A 104 -11.71 3.95 1.00
N PHE A 105 -13.01 3.67 1.00
CA PHE A 105 -13.72 3.03 -0.13
C PHE A 105 -15.23 3.17 0.03
N GLY A 106 -15.93 3.21 -1.10
CA GLY A 106 -17.39 3.15 -1.17
C GLY A 106 -17.89 1.71 -1.19
N VAL A 107 -19.04 1.45 -0.59
CA VAL A 107 -19.78 0.19 -0.73
C VAL A 107 -21.22 0.49 -1.07
N ALA A 108 -21.76 -0.18 -2.08
CA ALA A 108 -23.18 -0.24 -2.35
C ALA A 108 -23.73 -1.64 -2.12
N LEU A 109 -24.95 -1.74 -1.58
CA LEU A 109 -25.67 -2.99 -1.36
C LEU A 109 -26.90 -3.01 -2.26
N ASN A 110 -27.25 -4.15 -2.84
CA ASN A 110 -28.40 -4.31 -3.76
C ASN A 110 -29.77 -4.31 -3.04
N THR A 111 -30.04 -3.27 -2.26
CA THR A 111 -31.26 -3.07 -1.48
C THR A 111 -31.65 -1.61 -1.49
N ASN A 112 -32.94 -1.29 -1.53
CA ASN A 112 -33.45 0.09 -1.46
C ASN A 112 -33.81 0.52 -0.03
N ALA A 113 -33.39 -0.24 0.98
CA ALA A 113 -33.59 0.07 2.39
C ALA A 113 -32.36 0.76 3.00
N ASN A 114 -32.61 1.60 4.00
CA ASN A 114 -31.53 2.06 4.88
C ASN A 114 -31.04 0.87 5.72
N THR A 115 -29.73 0.64 5.76
CA THR A 115 -29.13 -0.46 6.51
C THR A 115 -28.18 0.09 7.57
N THR A 116 -28.25 -0.40 8.81
CA THR A 116 -27.48 0.15 9.94
C THR A 116 -27.07 -0.96 10.92
N PRO A 117 -25.82 -1.47 10.83
CA PRO A 117 -24.85 -1.22 9.77
C PRO A 117 -25.25 -1.94 8.47
N GLY A 118 -24.93 -1.35 7.31
CA GLY A 118 -24.94 -2.07 6.04
C GLY A 118 -23.71 -2.97 5.87
N PHE A 119 -22.57 -2.53 6.41
CA PHE A 119 -21.36 -3.34 6.47
C PHE A 119 -20.50 -2.93 7.67
N THR A 120 -19.55 -3.79 8.04
CA THR A 120 -18.59 -3.53 9.11
C THR A 120 -17.19 -3.71 8.58
N VAL A 121 -16.26 -2.88 9.05
CA VAL A 121 -14.84 -2.98 8.74
C VAL A 121 -14.07 -3.21 10.03
N GLU A 122 -13.39 -4.35 10.13
CA GLU A 122 -12.42 -4.62 11.19
C GLU A 122 -11.01 -4.36 10.67
N LEU A 123 -10.23 -3.57 11.40
CA LEU A 123 -8.85 -3.24 11.02
C LEU A 123 -7.88 -3.99 11.92
N PHE A 124 -6.75 -4.42 11.36
CA PHE A 124 -5.72 -5.13 12.09
C PHE A 124 -4.37 -4.43 11.96
N ASP A 125 -3.62 -4.36 13.06
CA ASP A 125 -2.27 -3.79 13.09
C ASP A 125 -1.23 -4.73 12.44
N LEU A 126 0.06 -4.33 12.48
CA LEU A 126 1.16 -5.13 11.93
C LEU A 126 1.33 -6.51 12.58
N GLY A 127 0.86 -6.68 13.82
CA GLY A 127 0.87 -7.94 14.56
C GLY A 127 -0.42 -8.73 14.40
N PHE A 128 -1.33 -8.32 13.50
CA PHE A 128 -2.67 -8.87 13.33
C PHE A 128 -3.53 -8.79 14.60
N ASN A 129 -3.30 -7.78 15.44
CA ASN A 129 -4.22 -7.47 16.54
C ASN A 129 -5.33 -6.56 16.01
N SER A 130 -6.57 -6.85 16.38
CA SER A 130 -7.71 -6.01 16.03
C SER A 130 -7.57 -4.61 16.65
N LEU A 131 -7.72 -3.60 15.81
CA LEU A 131 -7.81 -2.18 16.18
C LEU A 131 -9.27 -1.75 16.45
N GLY A 132 -10.22 -2.67 16.28
CA GLY A 132 -11.64 -2.45 16.48
C GLY A 132 -12.46 -2.65 15.21
N VAL A 133 -13.77 -2.81 15.42
CA VAL A 133 -14.78 -2.97 14.37
C VAL A 133 -15.53 -1.66 14.20
N THR A 134 -15.55 -1.13 12.98
CA THR A 134 -16.28 0.09 12.61
C THR A 134 -17.55 -0.28 11.84
N PRO A 135 -18.75 -0.04 12.38
CA PRO A 135 -19.99 -0.17 11.61
C PRO A 135 -20.16 1.00 10.64
N VAL A 136 -20.62 0.71 9.43
CA VAL A 136 -20.95 1.72 8.41
C VAL A 136 -22.40 1.53 7.97
N SER A 137 -23.21 2.56 8.11
CA SER A 137 -24.57 2.58 7.60
C SER A 137 -24.60 2.90 6.11
N THR A 138 -25.56 2.33 5.39
CA THR A 138 -25.83 2.66 3.99
C THR A 138 -27.15 3.41 3.88
N ASN A 139 -27.18 4.45 3.04
CA ASN A 139 -28.37 5.23 2.76
C ASN A 139 -29.02 4.77 1.45
N PRO A 140 -30.35 4.69 1.37
CA PRO A 140 -31.02 4.18 0.19
C PRO A 140 -30.90 5.11 -1.03
N LEU A 141 -30.74 4.48 -2.19
CA LEU A 141 -30.79 5.02 -3.54
C LEU A 141 -31.83 4.24 -4.35
N VAL A 142 -31.95 4.51 -5.66
CA VAL A 142 -32.82 3.72 -6.54
C VAL A 142 -32.18 2.35 -6.80
N GLY A 143 -32.71 1.31 -6.19
CA GLY A 143 -32.29 -0.09 -6.39
C GLY A 143 -31.06 -0.54 -5.59
N PHE A 144 -30.37 0.39 -4.92
CA PHE A 144 -29.19 0.16 -4.08
C PHE A 144 -29.24 1.02 -2.82
N SER A 145 -28.36 0.74 -1.87
CA SER A 145 -28.06 1.62 -0.74
C SER A 145 -26.55 1.77 -0.67
N GLU A 146 -26.05 2.92 -0.23
CA GLU A 146 -24.62 3.22 -0.35
C GLU A 146 -24.06 3.85 0.92
N GLY A 147 -22.81 3.52 1.25
CA GLY A 147 -22.06 4.07 2.37
C GLY A 147 -20.58 4.22 2.03
N LEU A 148 -19.90 5.10 2.77
CA LEU A 148 -18.47 5.36 2.63
C LEU A 148 -17.77 4.96 3.93
N PHE A 149 -16.73 4.12 3.82
CA PHE A 149 -15.79 3.92 4.90
C PHE A 149 -14.59 4.85 4.72
N SER A 150 -14.14 5.50 5.79
CA SER A 150 -12.93 6.32 5.78
C SER A 150 -12.19 6.17 7.11
N TYR A 151 -10.89 5.93 7.04
CA TYR A 151 -9.99 5.73 8.16
C TYR A 151 -8.70 6.51 7.94
N PHE A 152 -8.23 7.16 9.01
CA PHE A 152 -6.90 7.75 9.10
C PHE A 152 -6.39 7.58 10.53
N GLY A 153 -5.22 6.97 10.70
CA GLY A 153 -4.72 6.71 12.05
C GLY A 153 -3.49 5.80 12.12
N ALA A 154 -3.56 4.85 13.06
CA ALA A 154 -2.49 3.90 13.31
C ALA A 154 -2.24 3.01 12.07
N PRO A 155 -1.00 2.53 11.88
CA PRO A 155 -0.68 1.59 10.79
C PRO A 155 -1.59 0.36 10.77
N VAL A 156 -2.24 0.13 9.62
CA VAL A 156 -3.11 -1.03 9.35
C VAL A 156 -2.40 -1.97 8.39
N LYS A 157 -2.41 -3.27 8.66
CA LYS A 157 -1.88 -4.31 7.78
C LYS A 157 -2.97 -5.07 7.01
N GLN A 158 -4.16 -5.16 7.61
CA GLN A 158 -5.29 -5.88 7.04
C GLN A 158 -6.60 -5.18 7.40
N ALA A 159 -7.54 -5.19 6.46
CA ALA A 159 -8.94 -4.84 6.70
C ALA A 159 -9.83 -6.03 6.35
N VAL A 160 -10.78 -6.34 7.21
CA VAL A 160 -11.79 -7.39 7.00
C VAL A 160 -13.16 -6.71 6.90
N VAL A 161 -13.85 -6.94 5.80
CA VAL A 161 -15.15 -6.36 5.50
C VAL A 161 -16.21 -7.45 5.53
N ASN A 162 -17.23 -7.27 6.38
CA ASN A 162 -18.41 -8.12 6.44
C ASN A 162 -19.65 -7.29 6.08
N PHE A 163 -20.61 -7.89 5.39
CA PHE A 163 -21.79 -7.21 4.87
C PHE A 163 -23.06 -7.70 5.56
N ASP A 164 -24.10 -6.86 5.59
CA ASP A 164 -25.41 -7.27 6.05
C ASP A 164 -26.13 -8.11 4.97
N GLN A 165 -25.88 -9.41 5.03
CA GLN A 165 -26.53 -10.40 4.17
C GLN A 165 -28.05 -10.55 4.38
N THR A 166 -28.60 -9.99 5.47
CA THR A 166 -30.04 -10.06 5.73
C THR A 166 -30.81 -8.98 4.97
N SER A 167 -30.14 -7.86 4.68
CA SER A 167 -30.73 -6.71 3.98
C SER A 167 -30.45 -6.69 2.48
N ALA A 168 -29.37 -7.34 2.03
CA ALA A 168 -28.93 -7.39 0.64
C ALA A 168 -28.27 -8.73 0.32
N THR A 169 -28.25 -9.13 -0.95
CA THR A 169 -27.63 -10.38 -1.43
C THR A 169 -26.32 -10.15 -2.19
N ARG A 170 -26.09 -8.93 -2.69
CA ARG A 170 -24.90 -8.53 -3.43
C ARG A 170 -24.38 -7.19 -2.91
N PHE A 171 -23.06 -7.04 -2.92
CA PHE A 171 -22.37 -5.79 -2.66
C PHE A 171 -21.54 -5.40 -3.88
N THR A 172 -21.34 -4.10 -4.05
CA THR A 172 -20.25 -3.55 -4.85
C THR A 172 -19.34 -2.68 -4.01
N LEU A 173 -18.04 -2.69 -4.29
CA LEU A 173 -17.02 -1.87 -3.67
C LEU A 173 -16.22 -1.16 -4.76
N ASP A 174 -15.97 0.13 -4.57
CA ASP A 174 -15.18 0.92 -5.50
C ASP A 174 -14.47 2.08 -4.80
N ASN A 175 -13.59 2.78 -5.53
CA ASN A 175 -12.77 3.89 -5.08
C ASN A 175 -11.91 3.52 -3.86
N LEU A 176 -11.25 2.36 -3.92
CA LEU A 176 -10.34 1.90 -2.87
C LEU A 176 -9.08 2.76 -2.87
N ILE A 177 -8.98 3.63 -1.87
CA ILE A 177 -7.89 4.57 -1.68
C ILE A 177 -7.12 4.20 -0.41
N PHE A 178 -5.80 4.04 -0.53
CA PHE A 178 -4.95 3.82 0.64
C PHE A 178 -3.61 4.55 0.53
N GLN A 179 -3.03 4.87 1.69
CA GLN A 179 -1.72 5.52 1.78
C GLN A 179 -0.73 4.60 2.46
N SER A 180 0.39 4.35 1.80
CA SER A 180 1.48 3.54 2.31
C SER A 180 2.79 4.33 2.34
N PRO A 181 3.78 3.92 3.15
CA PRO A 181 5.11 4.50 3.10
C PRO A 181 5.67 4.49 1.69
N ASN A 182 6.07 5.65 1.18
CA ASN A 182 6.79 5.78 -0.07
C ASN A 182 8.20 5.24 0.13
N VAL A 183 8.36 3.95 -0.16
CA VAL A 183 9.68 3.33 -0.26
C VAL A 183 10.27 3.73 -1.61
N GLN A 184 10.64 5.00 -1.74
CA GLN A 184 11.44 5.42 -2.89
C GLN A 184 12.78 4.67 -2.79
N PRO A 185 13.19 3.91 -3.82
CA PRO A 185 14.53 3.34 -3.83
C PRO A 185 15.51 4.50 -3.66
N ALA A 186 16.41 4.39 -2.68
CA ALA A 186 17.36 5.45 -2.37
C ALA A 186 17.98 5.94 -3.68
N LYS A 187 17.84 7.25 -3.97
CA LYS A 187 18.48 7.86 -5.13
C LYS A 187 19.95 7.44 -5.09
N PRO A 188 20.50 6.75 -6.12
CA PRO A 188 21.90 6.39 -6.13
C PRO A 188 22.71 7.64 -5.86
N ILE A 189 23.44 7.66 -4.74
CA ILE A 189 24.38 8.73 -4.47
C ILE A 189 25.39 8.62 -5.61
N PRO A 190 25.54 9.64 -6.47
CA PRO A 190 26.59 9.60 -7.47
C PRO A 190 27.90 9.46 -6.71
N VAL A 191 28.54 8.29 -6.84
CA VAL A 191 29.90 8.12 -6.36
C VAL A 191 30.73 9.10 -7.18
N SER A 192 31.13 10.21 -6.56
CA SER A 192 32.13 11.09 -7.15
C SER A 192 33.43 10.30 -7.17
N ILE A 193 33.67 9.57 -8.26
CA ILE A 193 35.00 9.03 -8.53
C ILE A 193 35.84 10.26 -8.83
N PRO A 194 36.83 10.63 -7.98
CA PRO A 194 37.75 11.69 -8.33
C PRO A 194 38.40 11.30 -9.65
N GLU A 195 38.23 12.15 -10.67
CA GLU A 195 38.82 11.96 -11.98
C GLU A 195 40.33 11.73 -11.80
N PRO A 196 40.90 10.62 -12.29
CA PRO A 196 42.33 10.40 -12.18
C PRO A 196 43.03 11.44 -13.04
N ALA A 197 43.64 12.42 -12.37
CA ALA A 197 44.59 13.34 -12.98
C ALA A 197 45.82 12.54 -13.42
N SER A 198 45.79 11.97 -14.63
CA SER A 198 47.01 11.56 -15.31
C SER A 198 46.82 11.46 -16.82
N ARG A 199 47.17 12.58 -17.46
CA ARG A 199 47.75 12.61 -18.80
C ARG A 199 48.87 11.58 -18.88
N LEU A 200 48.76 10.60 -19.76
CA LEU A 200 49.94 9.89 -20.27
C LEU A 200 50.17 10.29 -21.72
N CYS A 201 51.34 10.88 -21.91
CA CYS A 201 51.92 11.41 -23.13
C CYS A 201 52.19 10.26 -24.11
N PHE A 202 51.61 10.30 -25.31
CA PHE A 202 52.08 9.48 -26.44
C PHE A 202 53.36 10.11 -27.00
N ILE A 203 54.52 9.59 -26.59
CA ILE A 203 55.78 9.81 -27.32
C ILE A 203 56.03 8.54 -28.12
N VAL A 204 55.78 8.61 -29.43
CA VAL A 204 56.23 7.61 -30.42
C VAL A 204 57.61 8.06 -30.90
N ILE A 205 58.67 7.34 -30.52
CA ILE A 205 60.01 7.49 -31.11
C ILE A 205 60.44 6.16 -31.76
N ALA A 206 60.43 6.21 -33.10
CA ALA A 206 61.28 5.58 -34.13
C ALA A 206 61.76 4.11 -34.04
N ALA A 207 61.66 3.39 -35.16
CA ALA A 207 62.84 3.06 -35.99
C ALA A 207 62.46 2.41 -37.35
N PHE A 208 62.97 2.99 -38.43
CA PHE A 208 63.12 2.35 -39.75
C PHE A 208 64.24 1.31 -39.71
N GLY A 209 64.07 0.18 -40.39
CA GLY A 209 65.16 -0.77 -40.67
C GLY A 209 64.64 -2.09 -41.24
N GLY A 210 64.85 -2.31 -42.54
CA GLY A 210 64.32 -3.45 -43.29
C GLY A 210 64.99 -4.81 -43.00
N GLY A 211 64.36 -5.88 -43.51
CA GLY A 211 64.99 -7.20 -43.57
C GLY A 211 64.01 -8.38 -43.61
N SER A 212 63.75 -8.87 -44.82
CA SER A 212 63.48 -10.27 -45.23
C SER A 212 62.48 -11.19 -44.50
N ILE A 213 61.45 -11.57 -45.27
CA ILE A 213 60.97 -12.93 -45.58
C ILE A 213 60.97 -13.98 -44.45
N LEU A 214 59.77 -14.39 -44.02
CA LEU A 214 59.45 -15.83 -43.94
C LEU A 214 57.93 -16.07 -44.06
N LYS A 215 57.57 -16.88 -45.05
CA LYS A 215 56.23 -17.44 -45.29
C LYS A 215 55.89 -18.44 -44.18
N GLY A 216 54.69 -18.39 -43.63
CA GLY A 216 54.15 -19.40 -42.71
C GLY A 216 52.63 -19.48 -42.78
N ARG A 217 52.13 -20.39 -43.62
CA ARG A 217 50.72 -20.77 -43.84
C ARG A 217 50.34 -21.82 -42.79
N LEU A 218 49.18 -21.70 -42.13
CA LEU A 218 48.41 -22.81 -41.53
C LEU A 218 46.98 -22.28 -41.28
N GLN A 219 46.07 -22.31 -42.26
CA GLN A 219 45.11 -23.38 -42.58
C GLN A 219 44.40 -24.04 -41.40
N ALA A 220 43.07 -23.91 -41.45
CA ALA A 220 42.06 -24.40 -40.54
C ALA A 220 41.95 -25.93 -40.53
N LYS A 221 41.39 -26.47 -39.46
CA LYS A 221 40.98 -27.87 -39.37
C LYS A 221 39.57 -27.95 -38.77
N ILE A 222 38.64 -28.25 -39.69
CA ILE A 222 37.34 -28.97 -39.62
C ILE A 222 36.45 -28.65 -38.43
#